data_AF-A0A2X3BXN3-F1
#
_entry.id   AF-A0A2X3BXN3-F1
#
_cell.length_a   1.000
_cell.length_b   1.000
_cell.length_c   1.000
_cell.angle_alpha   90.00
_cell.angle_beta   90.00
_cell.angle_gamma   90.00
#
_symmetry.space_group_name_H-M   'P 1'
#
loop_
_entity.id
_entity.type
_entity.pdbx_description
1 polymer ?
#
loop_
_entity_poly.entity_id
_entity_poly.type
_entity_poly.pdbx_seq_one_letter_code
_entity_poly.pdbx_strand_id
1 'polypeptide(L)' 'MTFGISHHTDATGSDTWNENGLVARMSRICKSTVPEMIVMSDTCFCEYTSHGHCGVLCDQRGG' A
#
# COMPACT_ATOMS: atom_id res chain seq x y z
N MET A 1 12.29 3.75 3.76
CA MET A 1 11.35 2.97 2.93
C MET A 1 10.40 2.25 3.86
N THR A 2 9.09 2.47 3.73
CA THR A 2 8.07 1.81 4.57
C THR A 2 7.37 0.70 3.80
N PHE A 3 7.23 -0.48 4.42
CA PHE A 3 6.44 -1.61 3.92
C PHE A 3 5.38 -1.97 4.97
N GLY A 4 4.13 -2.11 4.53
CA GLY A 4 3.00 -2.41 5.41
C GLY A 4 2.62 -3.88 5.37
N ILE A 5 2.16 -4.43 6.48
CA ILE A 5 1.49 -5.74 6.52
C ILE A 5 0.01 -5.46 6.76
N SER A 6 -0.81 -5.58 5.72
CA SER A 6 -2.22 -5.22 5.79
C SER A 6 -3.06 -6.28 6.50
N HIS A 7 -3.94 -5.83 7.39
CA HIS A 7 -5.07 -6.61 7.90
C HIS A 7 -6.39 -6.31 7.13
N HIS A 8 -6.32 -5.44 6.12
CA HIS A 8 -7.46 -4.99 5.31
C HIS A 8 -7.11 -5.17 3.83
N THR A 9 -6.97 -6.43 3.41
CA THR A 9 -6.72 -6.78 2.01
C THR A 9 -8.02 -6.92 1.23
N ASP A 10 -8.05 -6.51 -0.03
CA ASP A 10 -9.17 -6.76 -0.95
C ASP A 10 -8.68 -7.06 -2.38
N ALA A 11 -9.58 -7.20 -3.35
CA ALA A 11 -9.20 -7.59 -4.71
C ALA A 11 -8.37 -6.53 -5.47
N THR A 12 -8.30 -5.28 -5.01
CA THR A 12 -7.64 -4.19 -5.72
C THR A 12 -6.60 -3.44 -4.89
N GLY A 13 -6.44 -3.81 -3.62
CA GLY A 13 -5.55 -3.15 -2.67
C GLY A 13 -6.05 -1.79 -2.21
N SER A 14 -7.36 -1.61 -2.02
CA SER A 14 -7.95 -0.26 -1.86
C SER A 14 -7.49 0.54 -0.65
N ASP A 15 -6.95 -0.12 0.39
CA ASP A 15 -6.39 0.58 1.55
C ASP A 15 -5.14 1.42 1.19
N THR A 16 -4.48 1.13 0.08
CA THR A 16 -3.28 1.88 -0.37
C THR A 16 -3.55 3.33 -0.77
N TRP A 17 -4.76 3.62 -1.27
CA TRP A 17 -5.19 4.98 -1.64
C TRP A 17 -6.21 5.58 -0.68
N ASN A 18 -6.54 4.89 0.41
CA ASN A 18 -7.34 5.44 1.49
C ASN A 18 -6.53 6.51 2.23
N GLU A 19 -7.05 7.73 2.38
CA GLU A 19 -6.39 8.84 3.09
C GLU A 19 -6.02 8.51 4.55
N ASN A 20 -6.70 7.52 5.13
CA ASN A 20 -6.45 6.98 6.45
C ASN A 20 -5.98 5.53 6.45
N GLY A 21 -5.63 4.98 5.27
CA GLY A 21 -5.09 3.64 5.09
C GLY A 21 -3.66 3.47 5.60
N LEU A 22 -3.16 2.23 5.63
CA LEU A 22 -1.89 1.91 6.28
C LEU A 22 -0.70 2.66 5.68
N VAL A 23 -0.65 2.81 4.35
CA VAL A 23 0.39 3.57 3.63
C VAL A 23 0.45 5.02 4.13
N ALA A 24 -0.71 5.69 4.18
CA ALA A 24 -0.82 7.06 4.66
C ALA A 24 -0.45 7.19 6.15
N ARG A 25 -0.93 6.25 7.00
CA ARG A 25 -0.63 6.25 8.44
C ARG A 25 0.87 6.08 8.71
N MET A 26 1.54 5.15 8.02
CA MET A 26 3.00 4.95 8.17
C MET A 26 3.77 6.24 7.88
N SER A 27 3.51 6.86 6.73
CA SER A 27 4.17 8.10 6.33
C SER A 27 3.90 9.25 7.31
N ARG A 28 2.63 9.41 7.73
CA ARG A 28 2.21 10.44 8.69
C ARG A 28 2.88 10.26 10.06
N ILE A 29 2.95 9.03 10.56
CA ILE A 29 3.61 8.72 11.84
C ILE A 29 5.10 9.01 11.76
N CYS A 30 5.79 8.56 10.70
CA CYS A 30 7.22 8.83 10.54
C CYS A 30 7.52 10.33 10.48
N LYS A 31 6.79 11.09 9.63
CA LYS A 31 7.00 12.55 9.48
C LYS A 31 6.61 13.35 10.72
N SER A 32 5.58 12.94 11.47
CA SER A 32 5.20 13.63 12.71
C SER A 32 6.15 13.33 13.87
N THR A 33 6.74 12.14 13.90
CA THR A 33 7.70 11.74 14.95
C THR A 33 9.09 12.35 14.72
N VAL A 34 9.57 12.34 13.48
CA VAL A 34 10.86 12.91 13.10
C VAL A 34 10.70 13.69 11.79
N PRO A 35 10.44 15.01 11.85
CA PRO A 35 10.18 15.83 10.66
C PRO A 35 11.31 15.83 9.62
N GLU A 36 12.56 15.65 10.05
CA GLU A 36 13.73 15.61 9.15
C GLU A 36 13.98 14.23 8.53
N MET A 37 13.25 13.19 8.95
CA MET A 37 13.36 11.88 8.34
C MET A 37 12.91 11.94 6.87
N ILE A 38 13.77 11.44 5.97
CA ILE A 38 13.43 11.22 4.58
C ILE A 38 12.60 9.94 4.49
N VAL A 39 11.29 10.11 4.33
CA VAL A 39 10.34 9.00 4.24
C VAL A 39 10.13 8.67 2.76
N MET A 40 10.59 7.49 2.37
CA MET A 40 10.22 6.87 1.09
C MET A 40 9.08 5.88 1.39
N SER A 41 7.95 6.01 0.68
CA SER A 41 6.85 5.06 0.77
C SER A 41 6.96 4.06 -0.35
N ASP A 42 6.96 2.76 -0.03
CA ASP A 42 6.74 1.77 -1.07
C ASP A 42 5.34 2.02 -1.68
N THR A 43 5.26 1.94 -3.01
CA THR A 43 4.05 2.26 -3.79
C THR A 43 3.69 1.08 -4.66
N CYS A 44 3.08 0.08 -4.03
CA CYS A 44 2.67 -1.17 -4.64
C CYS A 44 1.33 -1.62 -4.03
N PHE A 45 0.80 -2.74 -4.53
CA PHE A 45 -0.44 -3.35 -4.05
C PHE A 45 -0.24 -4.79 -3.53
N CYS A 46 0.95 -5.37 -3.62
CA CYS A 46 1.16 -6.79 -3.29
C CYS A 46 0.86 -7.12 -1.82
N GLU A 47 1.14 -6.22 -0.89
CA GLU A 47 0.80 -6.40 0.53
C GLU A 47 -0.67 -6.09 0.87
N TYR A 48 -1.45 -5.64 -0.11
CA TYR A 48 -2.81 -5.13 0.06
C TYR A 48 -3.84 -5.86 -0.79
N THR A 49 -3.41 -6.59 -1.83
CA THR A 49 -4.32 -7.42 -2.63
C THR A 49 -4.51 -8.78 -2.00
N SER A 50 -5.74 -9.31 -2.04
CA SER A 50 -6.08 -10.63 -1.52
C SER A 50 -5.37 -11.77 -2.28
N HIS A 51 -4.90 -11.50 -3.50
CA HIS A 51 -4.17 -12.44 -4.35
C HIS A 51 -2.65 -12.18 -4.38
N GLY A 52 -2.14 -11.14 -3.72
CA GLY A 52 -0.71 -10.87 -3.59
C GLY A 52 0.00 -10.38 -4.86
N HIS A 53 -0.74 -9.96 -5.89
CA HIS A 53 -0.13 -9.38 -7.10
C HIS A 53 0.04 -7.86 -6.93
N CYS A 54 1.01 -7.30 -7.66
CA CYS A 54 1.34 -5.87 -7.61
C CYS A 54 0.30 -4.94 -8.28
N GLY A 55 -0.96 -5.36 -8.39
CA GLY A 55 -2.02 -4.58 -9.03
C GLY A 55 -3.30 -5.40 -9.25
N VAL A 56 -4.28 -4.79 -9.90
CA VAL A 56 -5.58 -5.41 -10.19
C VAL A 56 -5.38 -6.64 -11.10
N LEU A 57 -5.92 -7.78 -10.68
CA LEU A 57 -5.92 -9.00 -11.48
C LEU A 57 -7.09 -8.98 -12.46
N CYS A 58 -6.79 -9.16 -13.75
CA CYS A 58 -7.79 -9.25 -14.83
C CYS A 58 -7.59 -10.55 -15.60
N ASP A 59 -8.69 -11.13 -16.10
CA ASP A 59 -8.62 -12.22 -17.07
C ASP A 59 -7.99 -11.69 -18.36
N GLN A 60 -6.75 -12.11 -18.63
CA GLN A 60 -6.12 -11.82 -19.90
C GLN A 60 -6.58 -12.87 -20.90
N ARG A 61 -7.63 -12.55 -21.66
CA ARG A 61 -7.90 -13.24 -22.92
C ARG A 61 -6.75 -12.91 -23.88
N GLY A 62 -5.69 -13.71 -23.81
CA GLY A 62 -4.60 -13.68 -24.78
C GLY A 62 -5.15 -13.99 -26.17
N GLY A 63 -4.95 -13.04 -27.09
CA GLY A 63 -4.92 -13.30 -28.52
C GLY A 63 -3.50 -13.70 -28.93
#